data_AF-A0A1S9RIH5-F1
#
_entry.id   AF-A0A1S9RIH5-F1
#
_cell.length_a   1.000
_cell.length_b   1.000
_cell.length_c   1.000
_cell.angle_alpha   90.00
_cell.angle_beta   90.00
_cell.angle_gamma   90.00
#
_symmetry.space_group_name_H-M   'P 1'
#
loop_
_entity.id
_entity.type
_entity.pdbx_description
1 polymer ?
#
loop_
_entity_poly.entity_id
_entity_poly.type
_entity_poly.pdbx_seq_one_letter_code
_entity_poly.pdbx_strand_id
1 'polypeptide(L)'
;MHFSNAAALTSALFSTIAFAAPAAEFGWTPLTATVQLANDQTGANANVVIPIDGVKRPVQELWGNTAVAYNGLVFASSAQLTGFQQTTVCTITQEWPNLIASLDAEITSLSLGRPVDLCSAYIVCECEGMENFF
;
A
#
# COMPACT_ATOMS: atom_id res chain seq x y z
N MET A 1 -27.53 8.98 -73.56
CA MET A 1 -28.65 9.10 -72.60
C MET A 1 -28.05 9.48 -71.26
N HIS A 2 -28.60 10.54 -70.69
CA HIS A 2 -28.13 11.30 -69.53
C HIS A 2 -28.76 10.72 -68.26
N PHE A 3 -28.00 10.44 -67.19
CA PHE A 3 -28.51 10.46 -65.82
C PHE A 3 -27.36 10.77 -64.84
N SER A 4 -27.27 12.05 -64.47
CA SER A 4 -26.54 12.53 -63.30
C SER A 4 -27.23 12.02 -62.03
N ASN A 5 -26.46 11.63 -61.02
CA ASN A 5 -26.93 11.60 -59.63
C ASN A 5 -25.84 12.19 -58.74
N ALA A 6 -26.18 13.33 -58.13
CA ALA A 6 -25.37 14.04 -57.16
C ALA A 6 -25.60 13.45 -55.75
N ALA A 7 -24.53 13.34 -54.97
CA ALA A 7 -24.61 13.40 -53.51
C ALA A 7 -23.27 13.93 -53.00
N ALA A 8 -23.20 15.24 -52.77
CA ALA A 8 -22.11 15.88 -52.07
C ALA A 8 -22.33 15.68 -50.56
N LEU A 9 -21.50 14.86 -49.92
CA LEU A 9 -21.49 14.72 -48.46
C LEU A 9 -20.44 15.67 -47.89
N THR A 10 -20.91 16.80 -47.36
CA THR A 10 -20.08 17.80 -46.68
C THR A 10 -19.75 17.33 -45.27
N SER A 11 -18.53 16.85 -45.05
CA SER A 11 -18.03 16.50 -43.71
C SER A 11 -17.50 17.75 -43.01
N ALA A 12 -18.25 18.27 -42.03
CA ALA A 12 -17.77 19.31 -41.13
C ALA A 12 -16.86 18.69 -40.06
N LEU A 13 -15.56 18.97 -40.11
CA LEU A 13 -14.60 18.59 -39.08
C LEU A 13 -14.70 19.59 -37.91
N PHE A 14 -15.31 19.17 -36.81
CA PHE A 14 -15.22 19.91 -35.54
C PHE A 14 -13.89 19.58 -34.86
N SER A 15 -12.91 20.47 -34.96
CA SER A 15 -11.67 20.41 -34.17
C SER A 15 -11.94 20.92 -32.75
N THR A 16 -12.16 20.01 -31.80
CA THR A 16 -12.17 20.35 -30.37
C THR A 16 -10.73 20.49 -29.88
N ILE A 17 -10.31 21.71 -29.59
CA ILE A 17 -9.07 21.97 -28.85
C ILE A 17 -9.37 21.69 -27.38
N ALA A 18 -8.99 20.50 -26.90
CA ALA A 18 -9.01 20.22 -25.47
C ALA A 18 -7.83 20.95 -24.82
N PHE A 19 -8.10 22.04 -24.12
CA PHE A 19 -7.13 22.58 -23.16
C PHE A 19 -7.14 21.67 -21.94
N ALA A 20 -6.26 20.67 -21.93
CA ALA A 20 -5.90 19.97 -20.71
C ALA A 20 -5.22 20.99 -19.79
N ALA A 21 -5.97 21.54 -18.84
CA ALA A 21 -5.38 22.33 -17.77
C ALA A 21 -4.51 21.38 -16.94
N PRO A 22 -3.22 21.70 -16.69
CA PRO A 22 -2.49 20.99 -15.66
C PRO A 22 -3.22 21.28 -14.34
N ALA A 23 -3.78 20.25 -13.72
CA ALA A 23 -4.14 20.36 -12.32
C ALA A 23 -2.84 20.69 -11.60
N ALA A 24 -2.75 21.91 -11.06
CA ALA A 24 -1.71 22.24 -10.11
C ALA A 24 -1.96 21.38 -8.87
N GLU A 25 -1.38 20.19 -8.86
CA GLU A 25 -1.26 19.37 -7.67
C GLU A 25 -0.45 20.21 -6.70
N PHE A 26 -1.09 20.77 -5.67
CA PHE A 26 -0.37 21.26 -4.50
C PHE A 26 0.43 20.05 -3.99
N GLY A 27 1.72 20.03 -4.34
CA GLY A 27 2.55 18.83 -4.37
C GLY A 27 2.96 18.34 -2.99
N TRP A 28 1.98 18.02 -2.14
CA TRP A 28 2.23 17.22 -0.95
C TRP A 28 2.06 15.75 -1.33
N THR A 29 3.16 15.09 -1.64
CA THR A 29 3.20 13.64 -1.71
C THR A 29 3.07 13.08 -0.29
N PRO A 30 2.02 12.33 0.04
CA PRO A 30 1.90 11.71 1.36
C PRO A 30 3.09 10.80 1.58
N LEU A 31 3.71 10.89 2.77
CA LEU A 31 4.80 10.00 3.13
C LEU A 31 4.26 8.57 3.24
N THR A 32 4.99 7.61 2.68
CA THR A 32 4.61 6.21 2.69
C THR A 32 5.78 5.33 3.08
N ALA A 33 5.49 4.27 3.83
CA ALA A 33 6.39 3.15 4.07
C ALA A 33 5.94 1.94 3.24
N THR A 34 6.87 1.09 2.83
CA THR A 34 6.58 -0.22 2.24
C THR A 34 7.00 -1.28 3.23
N VAL A 35 6.03 -2.07 3.68
CA VAL A 35 6.23 -3.16 4.63
C VAL A 35 6.01 -4.47 3.92
N GLN A 36 6.98 -5.37 4.01
CA GLN A 36 6.87 -6.75 3.57
C GLN A 36 6.48 -7.64 4.74
N LEU A 37 5.49 -8.50 4.53
CA LEU A 37 5.28 -9.69 5.36
C LEU A 37 5.70 -10.92 4.57
N ALA A 38 6.38 -11.85 5.25
CA ALA A 38 6.81 -13.10 4.66
C ALA A 38 6.48 -14.30 5.57
N ASN A 39 6.29 -15.44 4.95
CA ASN A 39 6.03 -16.73 5.57
C ASN A 39 7.08 -17.74 5.09
N ASP A 40 8.12 -17.92 5.88
CA ASP A 40 9.28 -18.75 5.52
C ASP A 40 8.93 -20.25 5.42
N GLN A 41 7.78 -20.68 5.96
CA GLN A 41 7.32 -22.07 5.81
C GLN A 41 6.74 -22.34 4.42
N THR A 42 6.10 -21.34 3.82
CA THR A 42 5.46 -21.46 2.50
C THR A 42 6.28 -20.80 1.38
N GLY A 43 7.24 -19.93 1.74
CA GLY A 43 7.98 -19.07 0.83
C GLY A 43 7.18 -17.85 0.34
N ALA A 44 5.93 -17.68 0.78
CA ALA A 44 5.09 -16.57 0.37
C ALA A 44 5.54 -15.25 1.01
N ASN A 45 5.49 -14.16 0.25
CA ASN A 45 5.74 -12.80 0.75
C ASN A 45 4.91 -11.79 -0.02
N ALA A 46 4.66 -10.63 0.59
CA ALA A 46 3.97 -9.52 -0.06
C ALA A 46 4.36 -8.17 0.54
N ASN A 47 4.65 -7.21 -0.35
CA ASN A 47 4.87 -5.82 -0.01
C ASN A 47 3.55 -5.06 -0.04
N VAL A 48 3.28 -4.23 0.98
CA VAL A 48 2.17 -3.29 1.02
C VAL A 48 2.69 -1.90 1.33
N VAL A 49 2.16 -0.90 0.62
CA VAL A 49 2.44 0.52 0.85
C VAL A 49 1.47 1.06 1.89
N ILE A 50 2.00 1.70 2.93
CA ILE A 50 1.27 2.19 4.09
C ILE A 50 1.58 3.67 4.28
N PRO A 51 0.55 4.53 4.40
CA PRO A 51 0.76 5.93 4.74
C PRO A 51 1.43 6.10 6.11
N ILE A 52 2.38 7.02 6.20
CA ILE A 52 3.05 7.42 7.44
C ILE A 52 2.22 8.54 8.07
N ASP A 53 1.10 8.17 8.68
CA ASP A 53 0.08 9.10 9.21
C ASP A 53 -0.41 8.76 10.62
N GLY A 54 0.19 7.76 11.27
CA GLY A 54 -0.20 7.32 12.62
C GLY A 54 -1.54 6.59 12.68
N VAL A 55 -2.20 6.33 11.54
CA VAL A 55 -3.50 5.66 11.54
C VAL A 55 -3.33 4.15 11.66
N LYS A 56 -3.99 3.58 12.67
CA LYS A 56 -4.06 2.14 12.93
C LYS A 56 -4.89 1.42 11.86
N ARG A 57 -4.29 0.45 11.17
CA ARG A 57 -4.91 -0.30 10.07
C ARG A 57 -4.87 -1.81 10.33
N PRO A 58 -5.97 -2.54 10.07
CA PRO A 58 -5.97 -4.00 10.22
C PRO A 58 -5.01 -4.67 9.22
N VAL A 59 -4.18 -5.59 9.69
CA VAL A 59 -3.26 -6.35 8.82
C VAL A 59 -4.04 -7.18 7.80
N GLN A 60 -5.18 -7.75 8.19
CA GLN A 60 -6.05 -8.51 7.31
C GLN A 60 -6.58 -7.71 6.12
N GLU A 61 -6.91 -6.44 6.33
CA GLU A 61 -7.41 -5.58 5.25
C GLU A 61 -6.32 -5.28 4.22
N LEU A 62 -5.09 -5.09 4.70
CA LEU A 62 -3.94 -4.74 3.88
C LEU A 62 -3.32 -5.94 3.16
N TRP A 63 -3.19 -7.10 3.82
CA TRP A 63 -2.52 -8.28 3.27
C TRP A 63 -3.43 -9.45 2.90
N GLY A 64 -4.70 -9.45 3.31
CA GLY A 64 -5.61 -10.60 3.16
C GLY A 64 -5.88 -11.03 1.72
N ASN A 65 -5.58 -10.19 0.73
CA ASN A 65 -5.70 -10.50 -0.70
C ASN A 65 -4.34 -10.65 -1.41
N THR A 66 -3.27 -10.87 -0.67
CA THR A 66 -1.91 -11.02 -1.20
C THR A 66 -1.42 -12.46 -1.10
N ALA A 67 -0.24 -12.74 -1.66
CA ALA A 67 0.34 -14.09 -1.67
C ALA A 67 0.63 -14.64 -0.26
N VAL A 68 0.87 -13.78 0.74
CA VAL A 68 1.10 -14.22 2.14
C VAL A 68 -0.19 -14.66 2.84
N ALA A 69 -1.36 -14.38 2.26
CA ALA A 69 -2.64 -14.80 2.80
C ALA A 69 -3.02 -16.21 2.31
N TYR A 70 -3.64 -16.98 3.21
CA TYR A 70 -4.23 -18.28 2.93
C TYR A 70 -5.70 -18.26 3.33
N ASN A 71 -6.60 -18.42 2.35
CA ASN A 71 -8.06 -18.27 2.53
C ASN A 71 -8.46 -16.93 3.18
N GLY A 72 -7.79 -15.85 2.79
CA GLY A 72 -8.02 -14.51 3.35
C GLY A 72 -7.26 -14.24 4.65
N LEU A 73 -6.77 -15.26 5.36
CA LEU A 73 -6.06 -15.12 6.62
C LEU A 73 -4.55 -14.94 6.40
N VAL A 74 -3.96 -13.94 7.04
CA VAL A 74 -2.53 -13.61 6.93
C VAL A 74 -1.73 -14.36 8.01
N PHE A 75 -0.78 -15.19 7.57
CA PHE A 75 0.17 -15.86 8.45
C PHE A 75 1.59 -15.45 8.08
N ALA A 76 2.33 -14.84 9.01
CA ALA A 76 3.69 -14.34 8.74
C ALA A 76 4.70 -14.77 9.82
N SER A 77 5.92 -15.08 9.39
CA SER A 77 7.08 -15.41 10.24
C SER A 77 8.11 -14.29 10.32
N SER A 78 8.00 -13.27 9.47
CA SER A 78 8.89 -12.11 9.47
C SER A 78 8.21 -10.88 8.86
N ALA A 79 8.74 -9.72 9.24
CA ALA A 79 8.36 -8.43 8.69
C ALA A 79 9.61 -7.62 8.33
N GLN A 80 9.52 -6.82 7.27
CA GLN A 80 10.64 -6.00 6.79
C GLN A 80 10.15 -4.66 6.24
N LEU A 81 10.88 -3.58 6.51
CA LEU A 81 10.78 -2.32 5.81
C LEU A 81 11.59 -2.37 4.52
N THR A 82 10.91 -2.28 3.39
CA THR A 82 11.52 -2.35 2.04
C THR A 82 11.52 -1.02 1.31
N GLY A 83 10.78 -0.03 1.82
CA GLY A 83 10.82 1.36 1.35
C GLY A 83 10.41 2.29 2.49
N PHE A 84 11.29 3.19 2.91
CA PHE A 84 11.07 4.01 4.11
C PHE A 84 11.99 5.24 4.09
N GLN A 85 11.71 6.18 5.00
CA GLN A 85 12.60 7.30 5.31
C GLN A 85 13.30 7.05 6.64
N GLN A 86 14.40 7.76 6.91
CA GLN A 86 15.17 7.57 8.15
C GLN A 86 14.32 7.74 9.43
N THR A 87 13.28 8.57 9.38
CA THR A 87 12.37 8.82 10.51
C THR A 87 11.15 7.90 10.50
N THR A 88 11.10 6.85 9.68
CA THR A 88 9.92 5.97 9.60
C THR A 88 9.94 4.96 10.73
N VAL A 89 8.84 4.87 11.47
CA VAL A 89 8.58 3.80 12.43
C VAL A 89 7.28 3.11 12.02
N CYS A 90 7.30 1.78 11.94
CA CYS A 90 6.12 0.96 11.68
C CYS A 90 5.99 -0.12 12.73
N THR A 91 4.89 -0.12 13.47
CA THR A 91 4.65 -1.04 14.59
C THR A 91 3.46 -1.93 14.29
N ILE A 92 3.69 -3.24 14.30
CA ILE A 92 2.66 -4.28 14.24
C ILE A 92 2.32 -4.71 15.67
N THR A 93 1.04 -4.65 16.04
CA THR A 93 0.55 -5.00 17.37
C THR A 93 -0.60 -5.98 17.31
N GLN A 94 -0.63 -6.93 18.27
CA GLN A 94 -1.76 -7.84 18.48
C GLN A 94 -1.88 -8.18 19.98
N GLU A 95 -3.07 -8.08 20.55
CA GLU A 95 -3.28 -8.30 22.00
C GLU A 95 -3.04 -9.75 22.43
N TRP A 96 -3.48 -10.71 21.63
CA TRP A 96 -3.29 -12.15 21.87
C TRP A 96 -2.62 -12.78 20.65
N PRO A 97 -1.42 -13.40 20.77
CA PRO A 97 -0.73 -13.84 21.98
C PRO A 97 0.25 -12.80 22.58
N ASN A 98 -0.06 -11.50 22.51
CA ASN A 98 0.84 -10.38 22.83
C ASN A 98 2.02 -10.30 21.85
N LEU A 99 1.75 -9.68 20.70
CA LEU A 99 2.77 -9.38 19.68
C LEU A 99 2.97 -7.86 19.64
N ILE A 100 4.24 -7.45 19.72
CA ILE A 100 4.69 -6.09 19.40
C ILE A 100 5.94 -6.25 18.54
N ALA A 101 5.86 -5.78 17.30
CA ALA A 101 6.94 -5.83 16.33
C ALA A 101 7.12 -4.43 15.74
N SER A 102 8.18 -3.74 16.16
CA SER A 102 8.53 -2.41 15.65
C SER A 102 9.66 -2.51 14.63
N LEU A 103 9.49 -1.83 13.51
CA LEU A 103 10.48 -1.68 12.45
C LEU A 103 10.78 -0.20 12.27
N ASP A 104 12.04 0.14 12.13
CA ASP A 104 12.52 1.49 11.87
C ASP A 104 13.79 1.47 11.00
N ALA A 105 14.49 2.59 10.90
CA ALA A 105 15.71 2.69 10.11
C ALA A 105 16.90 1.89 10.70
N GLU A 106 16.88 1.58 11.99
CA GLU A 106 17.88 0.75 12.67
C GLU A 106 17.51 -0.74 12.59
N ILE A 107 16.23 -1.06 12.82
CA ILE A 107 15.65 -2.40 12.78
C ILE A 107 14.75 -2.50 11.55
N THR A 108 15.37 -2.69 10.39
CA THR A 108 14.65 -2.77 9.11
C THR A 108 13.98 -4.12 8.87
N SER A 109 14.31 -5.15 9.64
CA SER A 109 13.70 -6.48 9.54
C SER A 109 13.70 -7.19 10.89
N LEU A 110 12.65 -7.96 11.16
CA LEU A 110 12.55 -8.78 12.36
C LEU A 110 11.86 -10.11 12.08
N SER A 111 12.14 -11.11 12.92
CA SER A 111 11.44 -12.38 12.92
C SER A 111 10.28 -12.37 13.93
N LEU A 112 9.14 -12.89 13.52
CA LEU A 112 7.98 -13.21 14.34
C LEU A 112 8.04 -14.66 14.87
N GLY A 113 9.07 -15.42 14.50
CA GLY A 113 9.26 -16.82 14.85
C GLY A 113 8.59 -17.78 13.86
N ARG A 114 7.77 -18.72 14.36
CA ARG A 114 6.90 -19.53 13.50
C ARG A 114 5.80 -18.64 12.92
N PRO A 115 5.21 -18.96 11.75
CA PRO A 115 4.12 -18.17 11.20
C PRO A 115 3.03 -17.94 12.24
N VAL A 116 2.81 -16.67 12.57
CA VAL A 116 1.80 -16.21 13.52
C VAL A 116 0.56 -15.82 12.74
N ASP A 117 -0.62 -16.18 13.26
CA ASP A 117 -1.89 -15.66 12.76
C ASP A 117 -2.02 -14.17 13.13
N LEU A 118 -2.10 -13.32 12.10
CA LEU A 118 -2.22 -11.87 12.23
C LEU A 118 -3.66 -11.39 12.04
N CYS A 119 -4.66 -12.25 12.25
CA CYS A 119 -6.09 -11.93 12.11
C CYS A 119 -6.56 -10.72 12.93
N SER A 120 -6.05 -10.55 14.15
CA SER A 120 -6.38 -9.42 15.02
C SER A 120 -5.27 -8.38 15.10
N ALA A 121 -4.24 -8.49 14.25
CA ALA A 121 -3.12 -7.58 14.24
C ALA A 121 -3.47 -6.28 13.53
N TYR A 122 -2.83 -5.22 14.00
CA TYR A 122 -2.87 -3.92 13.37
C TYR A 122 -1.46 -3.42 13.10
N ILE A 123 -1.32 -2.58 12.10
CA ILE A 123 -0.12 -1.83 11.82
C ILE A 123 -0.38 -0.33 11.91
N VAL A 124 0.58 0.39 12.48
CA VAL A 124 0.66 1.85 12.49
C VAL A 124 2.01 2.21 11.89
N CYS A 125 2.05 3.18 10.99
CA CYS A 125 3.30 3.78 10.51
C CYS A 125 3.27 5.28 10.75
N GLU A 126 4.32 5.82 11.33
CA GLU A 126 4.44 7.22 11.71
C GLU A 126 5.89 7.73 11.65
N CYS A 127 6.05 9.04 11.87
CA CYS A 127 7.37 9.64 11.99
C CYS A 127 7.89 9.45 13.42
N GLU A 128 9.16 9.11 13.55
CA GLU A 128 9.89 9.03 14.82
C GLU A 128 9.64 10.31 15.65
N GLY A 129 9.32 10.12 16.93
CA GLY A 129 8.97 11.20 17.86
C GLY A 129 7.47 11.56 17.91
N MET A 130 6.62 10.97 17.06
CA MET A 130 5.15 11.06 17.20
C MET A 130 4.56 10.07 18.24
N GLU A 131 5.36 9.11 18.70
CA GLU A 131 4.96 7.99 19.56
C GLU A 131 4.41 8.40 20.95
N ASN A 132 4.57 9.66 21.37
CA ASN A 132 4.20 10.17 22.70
C ASN A 132 2.87 10.97 22.73
N PHE A 133 2.11 11.02 21.62
CA PHE A 133 0.93 11.87 21.51
C PHE A 133 -0.42 11.13 21.57
N PHE A 134 -0.43 9.82 21.86
CA PHE A 134 -1.64 8.98 21.94
C PHE A 134 -1.78 8.24 23.26
#